data_AF-A0A535WF02-F1
#
_entry.id   AF-A0A535WF02-F1
#
_cell.length_a   1.000
_cell.length_b   1.000
_cell.length_c   1.000
_cell.angle_alpha   90.00
_cell.angle_beta   90.00
_cell.angle_gamma   90.00
#
_symmetry.space_group_name_H-M   'P 1'
#
loop_
_entity.id
_entity.type
_entity.pdbx_description
1 polymer ?
#
loop_
_entity_poly.entity_id
_entity_poly.type
_entity_poly.pdbx_seq_one_letter_code
_entity_poly.pdbx_strand_id
1 'polypeptide(L)'
;MNRAERFNRLLSILSEVVRHPGQHPSELAGACGVSERTLRRDLAELRRLGFELAYLDGYQLQGRLNLDGSVTPRTWALPIVYEQQLRLLRSSFPALVADAVQSEVEAQAPAALAELFSRAIARMASL
;
A
#
# COMPACT_ATOMS: atom_id res chain seq x y z
N MET A 1 14.78 14.94 -3.03
CA MET A 1 13.76 13.95 -3.42
C MET A 1 12.69 14.61 -4.28
N ASN A 2 12.45 14.10 -5.48
CA ASN A 2 11.47 14.62 -6.42
C ASN A 2 10.03 14.14 -6.09
N ARG A 3 9.03 14.61 -6.85
CA ARG A 3 7.61 14.28 -6.63
C ARG A 3 7.31 12.79 -6.82
N ALA A 4 7.91 12.15 -7.81
CA ALA A 4 7.71 10.73 -8.11
C ALA A 4 8.31 9.84 -7.02
N GLU A 5 9.53 10.12 -6.57
CA GLU A 5 10.17 9.43 -5.45
C GLU A 5 9.36 9.58 -4.15
N ARG A 6 8.78 10.76 -3.91
CA ARG A 6 7.88 10.98 -2.77
C ARG A 6 6.64 10.11 -2.87
N PHE A 7 5.99 10.13 -4.04
CA PHE A 7 4.80 9.34 -4.28
C PHE A 7 5.08 7.84 -4.11
N ASN A 8 6.17 7.33 -4.69
CA ASN A 8 6.56 5.93 -4.55
C ASN A 8 6.75 5.54 -3.09
N ARG A 9 7.36 6.40 -2.26
CA ARG A 9 7.48 6.11 -0.83
C ARG A 9 6.13 6.12 -0.11
N LEU A 10 5.25 7.09 -0.41
CA LEU A 10 3.90 7.12 0.16
C LEU A 10 3.11 5.86 -0.24
N LEU A 11 3.26 5.42 -1.48
CA LEU A 11 2.65 4.20 -2.02
C LEU A 11 3.15 2.95 -1.29
N SER A 12 4.46 2.84 -1.06
CA SER A 12 5.05 1.74 -0.30
C SER A 12 4.55 1.72 1.14
N ILE A 13 4.56 2.87 1.83
CA ILE A 13 4.06 2.98 3.22
C ILE A 13 2.59 2.61 3.31
N LEU A 14 1.75 3.14 2.40
CA LEU A 14 0.32 2.83 2.39
C LEU A 14 0.08 1.33 2.11
N SER A 15 0.79 0.77 1.13
CA SER A 15 0.66 -0.65 0.79
C SER A 15 1.06 -1.55 1.95
N GLU A 16 2.09 -1.17 2.71
CA GLU A 16 2.57 -1.95 3.86
C GLU A 16 1.62 -1.84 5.06
N VAL A 17 1.09 -0.64 5.37
CA VAL A 17 0.07 -0.47 6.43
C VAL A 17 -1.20 -1.24 6.12
N VAL A 18 -1.60 -1.24 4.84
CA VAL A 18 -2.73 -2.06 4.38
C VAL A 18 -2.35 -3.52 4.54
N ARG A 19 -1.29 -4.03 3.89
CA ARG A 19 -0.91 -5.45 3.95
C ARG A 19 -0.69 -6.00 5.37
N HIS A 20 -0.19 -5.18 6.30
CA HIS A 20 0.18 -5.56 7.66
C HIS A 20 -0.29 -4.53 8.69
N PRO A 21 -1.59 -4.55 9.04
CA PRO A 21 -2.16 -3.68 10.04
C PRO A 21 -1.57 -3.98 11.41
N GLY A 22 -1.43 -2.95 12.23
CA GLY A 22 -0.91 -3.10 13.59
C GLY A 22 0.61 -3.20 13.67
N GLN A 23 1.34 -2.97 12.57
CA GLN A 23 2.80 -2.86 12.64
C GLN A 23 3.24 -1.68 13.52
N HIS A 24 4.25 -1.92 14.35
CA HIS A 24 4.89 -0.86 15.12
C HIS A 24 5.68 0.10 14.21
N PRO A 25 5.95 1.34 14.66
CA PRO A 25 6.59 2.34 13.82
C PRO A 25 7.98 1.93 13.30
N SER A 26 8.76 1.23 14.12
CA SER A 26 10.10 0.75 13.75
C SER A 26 10.05 -0.35 12.69
N GLU A 27 9.12 -1.29 12.82
CA GLU A 27 8.90 -2.39 11.86
C GLU A 27 8.44 -1.85 10.51
N LEU A 28 7.44 -0.97 10.52
CA LEU A 28 6.91 -0.33 9.32
C LEU A 28 8.00 0.51 8.62
N ALA A 29 8.79 1.26 9.39
CA ALA A 29 9.90 2.05 8.86
C ALA A 29 10.97 1.14 8.22
N GLY A 30 11.31 0.04 8.89
CA GLY A 30 12.23 -0.97 8.37
C GLY A 30 11.74 -1.63 7.09
N ALA A 31 10.48 -2.07 7.05
CA ALA A 31 9.84 -2.67 5.88
C ALA A 31 9.81 -1.72 4.67
N CYS A 32 9.65 -0.41 4.92
CA CYS A 32 9.65 0.62 3.89
C CYS A 32 11.05 1.17 3.56
N GLY A 33 12.11 0.73 4.25
CA GLY A 33 13.49 1.19 4.05
C GLY A 33 13.70 2.67 4.39
N VAL A 34 13.01 3.20 5.41
CA VAL A 34 13.02 4.63 5.76
C VAL A 34 13.27 4.83 7.24
N SER A 35 13.66 6.05 7.66
CA SER A 35 13.74 6.38 9.08
C SER A 35 12.36 6.60 9.69
N GLU A 36 12.20 6.34 11.00
CA GLU A 36 10.95 6.63 11.72
C GLU A 36 10.51 8.09 11.59
N ARG A 37 11.45 9.04 11.57
CA ARG A 37 11.14 10.46 11.33
C ARG A 37 10.48 10.67 9.96
N THR A 38 11.03 10.02 8.92
CA THR A 38 10.47 10.07 7.56
C THR A 38 9.11 9.42 7.51
N LEU A 39 8.96 8.25 8.14
CA LEU A 39 7.69 7.55 8.26
C LEU A 39 6.62 8.45 8.89
N ARG A 40 6.88 9.06 10.05
CA ARG A 40 5.92 9.94 10.74
C ARG A 40 5.47 11.11 9.86
N ARG A 41 6.40 11.74 9.15
CA ARG A 41 6.09 12.83 8.20
C ARG A 41 5.18 12.35 7.08
N ASP A 42 5.47 11.18 6.52
CA ASP A 42 4.76 10.65 5.35
C ASP A 42 3.40 10.06 5.75
N LEU A 43 3.25 9.48 6.95
CA LEU A 43 1.95 9.13 7.52
C LEU A 43 1.08 10.38 7.74
N ALA A 44 1.67 11.50 8.17
CA ALA A 44 0.95 12.76 8.29
C ALA A 44 0.53 13.33 6.91
N GLU A 45 1.32 13.10 5.87
CA GLU A 45 0.94 13.42 4.48
C GLU A 45 -0.24 12.56 4.03
N LEU A 46 -0.18 11.24 4.21
CA LEU A 46 -1.28 10.33 3.88
C LEU A 46 -2.58 10.74 4.60
N ARG A 47 -2.53 11.14 5.87
CA ARG A 47 -3.70 11.69 6.58
C ARG A 47 -4.24 12.96 5.92
N ARG A 48 -3.36 13.88 5.52
CA ARG A 48 -3.76 15.10 4.80
C ARG A 48 -4.40 14.81 3.44
N LEU A 49 -4.04 13.68 2.80
CA LEU A 49 -4.67 13.18 1.59
C LEU A 49 -5.99 12.42 1.84
N GLY A 50 -6.46 12.35 3.09
CA GLY A 50 -7.74 11.76 3.48
C GLY A 50 -7.68 10.26 3.85
N PHE A 51 -6.50 9.68 4.00
CA PHE A 51 -6.36 8.32 4.51
C PHE A 51 -6.49 8.31 6.03
N GLU A 52 -7.49 7.62 6.55
CA GLU A 52 -7.78 7.56 7.99
C GLU A 52 -6.80 6.64 8.73
N LEU A 53 -5.55 7.06 8.84
CA LEU A 53 -4.51 6.25 9.49
C LEU A 53 -4.50 6.50 11.00
N ALA A 54 -4.76 5.47 11.79
CA ALA A 54 -4.71 5.54 13.24
C ALA A 54 -3.52 4.75 13.81
N TYR A 55 -3.08 5.13 15.01
CA TYR A 55 -2.19 4.36 15.84
C TYR A 55 -2.97 3.91 17.07
N LEU A 56 -3.26 2.61 17.17
CA LEU A 56 -3.79 1.99 18.39
C LEU A 56 -2.65 1.18 19.03
N ASP A 57 -2.60 -0.12 18.79
CA ASP A 57 -1.44 -0.98 19.13
C ASP A 57 -0.41 -1.09 17.98
N GLY A 58 -0.63 -0.29 16.92
CA GLY A 58 0.19 -0.20 15.72
C GLY A 58 -0.52 0.60 14.64
N TYR A 59 0.13 0.83 13.49
CA TYR A 59 -0.47 1.60 12.41
C TYR A 59 -1.44 0.76 11.58
N GLN A 60 -2.62 1.32 11.33
CA GLN A 60 -3.66 0.72 10.49
C GLN A 60 -4.53 1.78 9.82
N LEU A 61 -5.16 1.40 8.70
CA LEU A 61 -6.17 2.21 8.04
C LEU A 61 -7.54 1.95 8.72
N GLN A 62 -8.13 3.00 9.27
CA GLN A 62 -9.50 3.02 9.78
C GLN A 62 -10.47 3.07 8.59
N GLY A 63 -11.64 2.44 8.75
CA GLY A 63 -12.69 2.46 7.71
C GLY A 63 -12.95 1.15 6.96
N ARG A 64 -12.39 0.01 7.40
CA ARG A 64 -12.87 -1.34 6.98
C ARG A 64 -12.98 -2.30 8.16
N LEU A 65 -13.69 -1.88 9.21
CA LEU A 65 -14.37 -2.83 10.07
C LEU A 65 -15.52 -3.39 9.23
N ASN A 66 -15.41 -4.64 8.79
CA ASN A 66 -16.60 -5.36 8.40
C ASN A 66 -17.53 -5.35 9.62
N LEU A 67 -18.74 -4.81 9.46
CA LEU A 67 -19.76 -4.72 10.51
C LEU A 67 -20.23 -6.11 11.02
N ASP A 68 -19.66 -7.19 10.49
CA ASP A 68 -19.96 -8.57 10.86
C ASP A 68 -19.07 -9.10 12.00
N GLY A 69 -18.11 -8.32 12.50
CA GLY A 69 -17.22 -8.74 13.59
C GLY A 69 -16.32 -9.92 13.22
N SER A 70 -16.28 -10.34 11.95
CA SER A 70 -15.37 -11.35 11.48
C SER A 70 -14.05 -10.67 11.12
N VAL A 71 -13.05 -10.81 11.99
CA VAL A 71 -11.66 -10.63 11.58
C VAL A 71 -11.30 -11.86 10.76
N THR A 72 -11.86 -11.98 9.55
CA THR A 72 -11.36 -13.00 8.61
C THR A 72 -9.89 -12.69 8.33
N PRO A 73 -8.97 -13.67 8.39
CA PRO A 73 -7.54 -13.47 8.10
C PRO A 73 -7.22 -12.96 6.67
N ARG A 74 -8.25 -12.73 5.83
CA ARG A 74 -8.18 -12.22 4.46
C ARG A 74 -8.30 -10.69 4.38
N THR A 75 -8.01 -9.98 5.47
CA THR A 75 -8.21 -8.52 5.58
C THR A 75 -7.48 -7.70 4.50
N TRP A 76 -6.56 -8.29 3.72
CA TRP A 76 -5.76 -7.57 2.70
C TRP A 76 -5.70 -8.30 1.36
N ALA A 77 -6.87 -8.64 0.82
CA ALA A 77 -6.96 -9.13 -0.56
C ALA A 77 -6.31 -8.13 -1.52
N LEU A 78 -5.56 -8.62 -2.53
CA LEU A 78 -4.91 -7.81 -3.58
C LEU A 78 -5.81 -6.67 -4.12
N PRO A 79 -7.14 -6.86 -4.33
CA PRO A 79 -8.03 -5.77 -4.74
C PRO A 79 -8.09 -4.58 -3.77
N ILE A 80 -8.02 -4.83 -2.45
CA ILE A 80 -8.06 -3.78 -1.43
C ILE A 80 -6.80 -2.92 -1.51
N VAL A 81 -5.63 -3.56 -1.60
CA VAL A 81 -4.35 -2.86 -1.74
C VAL A 81 -4.37 -2.02 -3.01
N TYR A 82 -4.76 -2.62 -4.13
CA TYR A 82 -4.83 -1.96 -5.42
C TYR A 82 -5.77 -0.74 -5.40
N GLU A 83 -6.96 -0.87 -4.80
CA GLU A 83 -7.90 0.24 -4.65
C GLU A 83 -7.31 1.41 -3.86
N GLN A 84 -6.60 1.15 -2.75
CA GLN A 84 -5.94 2.21 -1.98
C GLN A 84 -4.78 2.86 -2.75
N GLN A 85 -4.05 2.09 -3.56
CA GLN A 85 -3.01 2.61 -4.45
C GLN A 85 -3.61 3.56 -5.51
N LEU A 86 -4.72 3.18 -6.14
CA LEU A 86 -5.43 4.05 -7.09
C LEU A 86 -5.98 5.31 -6.42
N ARG A 87 -6.53 5.19 -5.20
CA ARG A 87 -6.96 6.33 -4.41
C ARG A 87 -5.80 7.30 -4.18
N LEU A 88 -4.63 6.78 -3.78
CA LEU A 88 -3.45 7.62 -3.53
C LEU A 88 -2.97 8.30 -4.81
N LEU A 89 -2.96 7.57 -5.94
CA LEU A 89 -2.61 8.10 -7.25
C LEU A 89 -3.51 9.29 -7.62
N ARG A 90 -4.84 9.11 -7.53
CA ARG A 90 -5.83 10.16 -7.84
C ARG A 90 -5.77 11.34 -6.89
N SER A 91 -5.46 11.12 -5.61
CA SER A 91 -5.24 12.22 -4.65
C SER A 91 -3.93 12.98 -4.88
N SER A 92 -2.96 12.38 -5.57
CA SER A 92 -1.60 12.92 -5.72
C SER A 92 -1.31 13.56 -7.07
N PHE A 93 -2.12 13.29 -8.10
CA PHE A 93 -1.87 13.74 -9.48
C PHE A 93 -3.15 14.25 -10.17
N PRO A 94 -3.03 15.11 -11.20
CA PRO A 94 -4.17 15.49 -12.04
C PRO A 94 -4.84 14.25 -12.66
N ALA A 95 -6.16 14.31 -12.84
CA ALA A 95 -6.96 13.18 -13.34
C ALA A 95 -6.37 12.55 -14.62
N LEU A 96 -6.03 13.38 -15.61
CA LEU A 96 -5.43 12.91 -16.86
C LEU A 96 -4.14 12.07 -16.65
N VAL A 97 -3.29 12.47 -15.71
CA VAL A 97 -2.06 11.74 -15.38
C VAL A 97 -2.37 10.46 -14.62
N ALA A 98 -3.30 10.52 -13.65
CA ALA A 98 -3.71 9.36 -12.88
C ALA A 98 -4.35 8.28 -13.77
N ASP A 99 -5.21 8.67 -14.71
CA ASP A 99 -5.88 7.76 -15.65
C ASP A 99 -4.88 7.11 -16.61
N ALA A 100 -3.91 7.88 -17.11
CA ALA A 100 -2.83 7.35 -17.95
C ALA A 100 -1.96 6.34 -17.19
N VAL A 101 -1.58 6.65 -15.94
CA VAL A 101 -0.81 5.73 -15.09
C VAL A 101 -1.61 4.48 -14.75
N GLN A 102 -2.90 4.60 -14.42
CA GLN A 102 -3.76 3.45 -14.16
C GLN A 102 -3.86 2.55 -15.39
N SER A 103 -4.12 3.12 -16.57
CA SER A 103 -4.24 2.36 -17.82
C SER A 103 -2.94 1.59 -18.13
N GLU A 104 -1.79 2.23 -17.91
CA GLU A 104 -0.48 1.60 -18.09
C GLU A 104 -0.27 0.42 -17.13
N VAL A 105 -0.61 0.59 -15.84
CA VAL A 105 -0.51 -0.47 -14.82
C VAL A 105 -1.43 -1.64 -15.17
N GLU A 106 -2.67 -1.37 -15.56
CA GLU A 106 -3.66 -2.41 -15.88
C GLU A 106 -3.29 -3.20 -17.14
N ALA A 107 -2.69 -2.55 -18.14
CA ALA A 107 -2.20 -3.22 -19.33
C ALA A 107 -1.05 -4.19 -19.02
N GLN A 108 -0.17 -3.85 -18.07
CA GLN A 108 0.99 -4.67 -17.71
C GLN A 108 0.69 -5.70 -16.60
N ALA A 109 -0.34 -5.48 -15.79
CA ALA A 109 -0.63 -6.29 -14.60
C ALA A 109 -0.77 -7.80 -14.88
N PRO A 110 -1.46 -8.29 -15.93
CA PRO A 110 -1.59 -9.73 -16.16
C PRO A 110 -0.26 -10.44 -16.36
N ALA A 111 0.64 -9.87 -17.16
CA ALA A 111 1.96 -10.43 -17.41
C ALA A 111 2.84 -10.40 -16.16
N ALA A 112 2.84 -9.28 -15.43
CA ALA A 112 3.59 -9.14 -14.19
C ALA A 112 3.12 -10.13 -13.10
N LEU A 113 1.80 -10.35 -12.98
CA LEU A 113 1.22 -11.32 -12.06
C LEU A 113 1.61 -12.76 -12.45
N ALA A 114 1.55 -13.10 -13.74
CA ALA A 114 1.98 -14.42 -14.22
C ALA A 114 3.46 -14.70 -13.88
N GLU A 115 4.34 -13.71 -14.04
CA GLU A 115 5.74 -13.82 -13.66
C GLU A 115 5.92 -14.00 -12.14
N LEU A 116 5.13 -13.31 -11.32
CA LEU A 116 5.13 -13.49 -9.86
C LEU A 116 4.71 -14.92 -9.48
N PHE A 117 3.68 -15.48 -10.11
CA PHE A 117 3.28 -16.88 -9.92
C PHE A 117 4.39 -17.84 -10.31
N SER A 118 4.99 -17.66 -11.50
CA SER A 118 6.09 -18.51 -11.98
C SER A 118 7.26 -18.54 -11.00
N ARG A 119 7.67 -17.36 -10.49
CA ARG A 119 8.74 -17.24 -9.49
C ARG A 119 8.37 -17.87 -8.15
N ALA A 120 7.12 -17.74 -7.72
CA ALA A 120 6.65 -18.37 -6.49
C ALA A 120 6.68 -19.90 -6.59
N ILE A 121 6.19 -20.46 -7.70
CA ILE A 121 6.21 -21.90 -7.96
C ILE A 121 7.65 -22.43 -7.97
N ALA A 122 8.55 -21.76 -8.70
CA ALA A 122 9.96 -22.18 -8.79
C ALA A 122 10.64 -22.24 -7.40
N ARG A 123 10.38 -21.25 -6.54
CA ARG A 123 10.89 -21.25 -5.16
C ARG A 123 10.34 -22.40 -4.33
N MET A 124 9.06 -22.71 -4.45
CA MET A 124 8.43 -23.80 -3.68
C MET A 124 8.81 -25.19 -4.19
N ALA A 125 9.06 -25.35 -5.49
CA ALA A 125 9.52 -26.60 -6.09
C ALA A 125 11.01 -26.90 -5.84
N SER A 126 11.76 -25.91 -5.35
CA SER A 126 13.18 -26.03 -4.99
C SER A 126 13.39 -26.33 -3.50
N LEU A 127 12.31 -26.46 -2.73
CA LEU A 127 12.27 -26.88 -1.31
C LEU A 127 11.98 -28.37 -1.21
#